data_AF-A0A8T3P9L8-F1
#
_entry.id   AF-A0A8T3P9L8-F1
#
_cell.length_a   1.000
_cell.length_b   1.000
_cell.length_c   1.000
_cell.angle_alpha   90.00
_cell.angle_beta   90.00
_cell.angle_gamma   90.00
#
_symmetry.space_group_name_H-M   'P 1'
#
loop_
_entity.id
_entity.type
_entity.pdbx_description
1 polymer ?
#
loop_
_entity_poly.entity_id
_entity_poly.type
_entity_poly.pdbx_seq_one_letter_code
_entity_poly.pdbx_strand_id
1 'polypeptide(L)'
;MKEQRGPAGQIAAVGGRHTVPVPDDLARDYLLLALRLGQQIDGLVDGYFGPRDLKAQVDMEQLWPPGRLAEDAAALRERVPREAGDDDRARWLDRQLVALETLARGQAGEELPYVEEVRRCFDAAPEPLPPEAYAEARVELNGALPGAGDLRARLAEWADRFTVPVERLPDLVDWLLPRIRKSAVARFGVPDGERLRIGLVTGQPWSGYNWYDGNLSSRVDLNTDLPIRAGDLIATLTHETYPG
;
A
#
# COMPACT_ATOMS: atom_id res chain seq x y z
N MET A 1 -14.13 -28.97 18.70
CA MET A 1 -13.07 -28.27 17.94
C MET A 1 -12.15 -27.62 18.96
N LYS A 2 -10.91 -28.10 19.12
CA LYS A 2 -9.96 -27.52 20.09
C LYS A 2 -9.35 -26.26 19.48
N GLU A 3 -9.62 -25.10 20.06
CA GLU A 3 -8.92 -23.85 19.77
C GLU A 3 -7.43 -24.05 20.02
N GLN A 4 -6.62 -23.97 18.96
CA GLN A 4 -5.17 -23.88 19.10
C GLN A 4 -4.85 -22.45 19.59
N ARG A 5 -4.74 -22.27 20.91
CA ARG A 5 -4.13 -21.06 21.47
C ARG A 5 -2.64 -21.06 21.08
N GLY A 6 -2.19 -19.98 20.46
CA GLY A 6 -0.78 -19.76 20.14
C GLY A 6 0.10 -19.69 21.40
N PRO A 7 1.43 -19.56 21.26
CA PRO A 7 2.30 -19.28 22.40
C PRO A 7 1.82 -18.03 23.15
N ALA A 8 2.08 -17.95 24.46
CA ALA A 8 1.55 -16.90 25.34
C ALA A 8 1.77 -15.50 24.74
N GLY A 9 0.70 -14.70 24.65
CA GLY A 9 0.73 -13.37 24.03
C GLY A 9 0.61 -13.35 22.50
N GLN A 10 0.32 -14.49 21.86
CA GLN A 10 0.05 -14.55 20.43
C GLN A 10 -1.35 -15.10 20.10
N ILE A 11 -1.91 -14.62 19.00
CA ILE A 11 -3.23 -14.98 18.48
C ILE A 11 -3.14 -15.35 17.00
N ALA A 12 -4.04 -16.21 16.52
CA ALA A 12 -4.08 -16.63 15.12
C ALA A 12 -4.34 -15.43 14.19
N ALA A 13 -3.54 -15.32 13.13
CA ALA A 13 -3.70 -14.28 12.11
C ALA A 13 -4.56 -14.76 10.93
N VAL A 14 -5.08 -13.82 10.14
CA VAL A 14 -5.67 -14.12 8.83
C VAL A 14 -4.57 -14.65 7.88
N GLY A 15 -4.93 -15.58 6.99
CA GLY A 15 -4.02 -16.07 5.94
C GLY A 15 -3.29 -17.40 6.21
N GLY A 16 -3.50 -18.09 7.35
CA GLY A 16 -2.93 -19.43 7.52
C GLY A 16 -2.79 -19.93 8.96
N ARG A 17 -1.68 -20.65 9.23
CA ARG A 17 -1.31 -21.21 10.55
C ARG A 17 -0.45 -20.25 11.40
N HIS A 18 -0.34 -18.99 10.98
CA HIS A 18 0.54 -18.01 11.60
C HIS A 18 -0.14 -17.28 12.76
N THR A 19 0.69 -16.70 13.62
CA THR A 19 0.25 -15.98 14.81
C THR A 19 0.89 -14.59 14.86
N VAL A 20 0.15 -13.62 15.40
CA VAL A 20 0.60 -12.23 15.63
C VAL A 20 0.51 -11.91 17.13
N PRO A 21 1.25 -10.91 17.63
CA PRO A 21 1.06 -10.42 18.98
C PRO A 21 -0.40 -10.03 19.24
N VAL A 22 -0.90 -10.32 20.44
CA VAL A 22 -2.22 -9.85 20.85
C VAL A 22 -2.19 -8.31 20.89
N PRO A 23 -3.09 -7.61 20.16
CA PRO A 23 -3.15 -6.16 20.20
C PRO A 23 -3.59 -5.70 21.60
N ASP A 24 -3.05 -4.59 22.07
CA ASP A 24 -3.64 -3.87 23.20
C ASP A 24 -5.00 -3.28 22.82
N ASP A 25 -5.73 -2.74 23.80
CA ASP A 25 -7.10 -2.25 23.58
C ASP A 25 -7.16 -1.13 22.54
N LEU A 26 -6.18 -0.21 22.52
CA LEU A 26 -6.11 0.87 21.56
C LEU A 26 -5.91 0.35 20.12
N ALA A 27 -4.97 -0.58 19.93
CA ALA A 27 -4.74 -1.21 18.64
C ALA A 27 -5.95 -2.06 18.20
N ARG A 28 -6.55 -2.81 19.11
CA ARG A 28 -7.74 -3.62 18.82
C ARG A 28 -8.90 -2.76 18.33
N ASP A 29 -9.18 -1.67 19.03
CA ASP A 29 -10.29 -0.77 18.68
C ASP A 29 -10.02 -0.03 17.35
N TYR A 30 -8.76 0.36 17.09
CA TYR A 30 -8.34 0.91 15.79
C TYR A 30 -8.55 -0.08 14.64
N LEU A 31 -8.14 -1.35 14.82
CA LEU A 31 -8.31 -2.39 13.80
C LEU A 31 -9.79 -2.66 13.51
N LEU A 32 -10.64 -2.74 14.55
CA LEU A 32 -12.08 -2.91 14.38
C LEU A 32 -12.70 -1.73 13.63
N LEU A 33 -12.32 -0.50 13.95
CA LEU A 33 -12.78 0.71 13.27
C LEU A 33 -12.41 0.68 11.77
N ALA A 34 -11.14 0.44 11.46
CA ALA A 34 -10.66 0.38 10.08
C ALA A 34 -11.35 -0.73 9.27
N LEU A 35 -11.51 -1.93 9.86
CA LEU A 35 -12.22 -3.04 9.23
C LEU A 35 -13.70 -2.73 8.97
N ARG A 36 -14.40 -2.12 9.95
CA ARG A 36 -15.82 -1.73 9.79
C ARG A 36 -16.00 -0.68 8.70
N LEU A 37 -15.12 0.32 8.65
CA LEU A 37 -15.14 1.31 7.58
C LEU A 37 -14.80 0.67 6.22
N GLY A 38 -13.90 -0.31 6.20
CA GLY A 38 -13.57 -1.09 5.01
C GLY A 38 -14.73 -1.93 4.47
N GLN A 39 -15.75 -2.25 5.27
CA GLN A 39 -16.99 -2.85 4.75
C GLN A 39 -17.83 -1.87 3.92
N GLN A 40 -17.61 -0.56 4.10
CA GLN A 40 -18.34 0.50 3.40
C GLN A 40 -17.58 1.05 2.20
N ILE A 41 -16.25 1.11 2.32
CA ILE A 41 -15.36 1.67 1.30
C ILE A 41 -14.53 0.53 0.72
N ASP A 42 -14.93 0.08 -0.46
CA ASP A 42 -14.20 -0.97 -1.19
C ASP A 42 -12.76 -0.53 -1.44
N GLY A 43 -11.80 -1.44 -1.19
CA GLY A 43 -10.37 -1.17 -1.30
C GLY A 43 -9.74 -0.35 -0.17
N LEU A 44 -10.48 0.10 0.85
CA LEU A 44 -9.88 0.85 1.97
C LEU A 44 -8.87 0.01 2.77
N VAL A 45 -9.24 -1.23 3.06
CA VAL A 45 -8.35 -2.22 3.68
C VAL A 45 -7.91 -3.19 2.60
N ASP A 46 -6.83 -2.81 1.91
CA ASP A 46 -6.28 -3.54 0.77
C ASP A 46 -5.70 -4.92 1.17
N GLY A 47 -5.17 -5.03 2.40
CA GLY A 47 -4.70 -6.28 2.98
C GLY A 47 -4.79 -6.30 4.51
N TYR A 48 -5.28 -7.42 5.07
CA TYR A 48 -5.37 -7.61 6.53
C TYR A 48 -4.65 -8.88 6.98
N PHE A 49 -3.61 -8.69 7.80
CA PHE A 49 -2.75 -9.76 8.33
C PHE A 49 -2.79 -9.83 9.86
N GLY A 50 -3.77 -9.17 10.47
CA GLY A 50 -3.96 -9.10 11.91
C GLY A 50 -4.76 -10.27 12.50
N PRO A 51 -5.19 -10.16 13.77
CA PRO A 51 -5.96 -11.19 14.46
C PRO A 51 -7.22 -11.63 13.69
N ARG A 52 -7.32 -12.94 13.45
CA ARG A 52 -8.39 -13.55 12.66
C ARG A 52 -9.78 -13.34 13.25
N ASP A 53 -9.86 -13.36 14.56
CA ASP A 53 -11.09 -13.18 15.32
C ASP A 53 -11.70 -11.78 15.11
N LEU A 54 -10.87 -10.73 15.06
CA LEU A 54 -11.36 -9.37 14.77
C LEU A 54 -11.94 -9.27 13.35
N LYS A 55 -11.26 -9.84 12.36
CA LYS A 55 -11.79 -9.89 10.99
C LYS A 55 -13.10 -10.67 10.92
N ALA A 56 -13.14 -11.86 11.52
CA ALA A 56 -14.34 -12.70 11.55
C ALA A 56 -15.51 -12.03 12.31
N GLN A 57 -15.21 -11.27 13.36
CA GLN A 57 -16.21 -10.48 14.07
C GLN A 57 -16.84 -9.46 13.13
N VAL A 58 -16.02 -8.60 12.51
CA VAL A 58 -16.53 -7.54 11.61
C VAL A 58 -17.28 -8.13 10.42
N ASP A 59 -16.78 -9.21 9.82
CA ASP A 59 -17.44 -9.89 8.68
C ASP A 59 -18.85 -10.41 9.01
N MET A 60 -19.15 -10.66 10.28
CA MET A 60 -20.47 -11.10 10.74
C MET A 60 -21.35 -9.96 11.26
N GLU A 61 -20.80 -8.75 11.40
CA GLU A 61 -21.54 -7.55 11.80
C GLU A 61 -22.37 -7.00 10.61
N GLN A 62 -23.50 -6.36 10.92
CA GLN A 62 -24.19 -5.50 9.95
C GLN A 62 -23.40 -4.21 9.76
N LEU A 63 -23.55 -3.54 8.61
CA LEU A 63 -22.91 -2.25 8.37
C LEU A 63 -23.28 -1.22 9.44
N TRP A 64 -22.29 -0.55 10.00
CA TRP A 64 -22.48 0.50 10.98
C TRP A 64 -22.75 1.84 10.29
N PRO A 65 -23.56 2.75 10.85
CA PRO A 65 -23.73 4.07 10.26
C PRO A 65 -22.39 4.82 10.16
N PRO A 66 -22.04 5.43 9.00
CA PRO A 66 -20.74 6.10 8.84
C PRO A 66 -20.49 7.22 9.86
N GLY A 67 -21.53 7.99 10.22
CA GLY A 67 -21.44 9.01 11.26
C GLY A 67 -21.02 8.46 12.62
N ARG A 68 -21.45 7.24 12.97
CA ARG A 68 -21.01 6.56 14.19
C ARG A 68 -19.54 6.17 14.10
N LEU A 69 -19.07 5.71 12.94
CA LEU A 69 -17.64 5.38 12.75
C LEU A 69 -16.76 6.64 12.85
N ALA A 70 -17.25 7.79 12.39
CA ALA A 70 -16.56 9.07 12.59
C ALA A 70 -16.49 9.47 14.08
N GLU A 71 -17.58 9.31 14.83
CA GLU A 71 -17.60 9.53 16.28
C GLU A 71 -16.64 8.58 17.02
N ASP A 72 -16.63 7.30 16.66
CA ASP A 72 -15.71 6.30 17.22
C ASP A 72 -14.25 6.65 16.91
N ALA A 73 -13.94 7.13 15.70
CA ALA A 73 -12.61 7.60 15.32
C ALA A 73 -12.14 8.78 16.19
N ALA A 74 -13.01 9.78 16.38
CA ALA A 74 -12.73 10.95 17.21
C ALA A 74 -12.51 10.57 18.68
N ALA A 75 -13.38 9.71 19.24
CA ALA A 75 -13.26 9.24 20.62
C ALA A 75 -11.98 8.41 20.83
N LEU A 76 -11.60 7.59 19.84
CA LEU A 76 -10.36 6.82 19.91
C LEU A 76 -9.13 7.74 19.85
N ARG A 77 -9.19 8.82 19.06
CA ARG A 77 -8.13 9.81 18.95
C ARG A 77 -7.86 10.53 20.28
N GLU A 78 -8.89 10.81 21.07
CA GLU A 78 -8.76 11.41 22.41
C GLU A 78 -8.04 10.48 23.43
N ARG A 79 -8.01 9.18 23.16
CA ARG A 79 -7.31 8.18 23.99
C ARG A 79 -5.82 8.08 23.65
N VAL A 80 -5.45 8.35 22.41
CA VAL A 80 -4.08 8.16 21.87
C VAL A 80 -2.99 8.76 22.78
N PRO A 81 -3.06 10.02 23.26
CA PRO A 81 -1.98 10.60 24.06
C PRO A 81 -1.74 9.89 25.40
N ARG A 82 -2.73 9.17 25.92
CA ARG A 82 -2.65 8.46 27.20
C ARG A 82 -2.33 6.98 27.05
N GLU A 83 -2.75 6.37 25.93
CA GLU A 83 -2.76 4.91 25.76
C GLU A 83 -1.75 4.40 24.73
N ALA A 84 -1.16 5.26 23.88
CA ALA A 84 -0.23 4.81 22.84
C ALA A 84 1.09 4.25 23.39
N GLY A 85 1.57 4.79 24.51
CA GLY A 85 2.80 4.33 25.19
C GLY A 85 4.10 4.98 24.70
N ASP A 86 4.17 5.42 23.45
CA ASP A 86 5.29 6.17 22.88
C ASP A 86 4.85 7.23 21.86
N ASP A 87 5.69 8.24 21.63
CA ASP A 87 5.37 9.43 20.82
C ASP A 87 5.23 9.12 19.32
N ASP A 88 5.98 8.15 18.80
CA ASP A 88 5.94 7.80 17.38
C ASP A 88 4.65 7.05 17.06
N ARG A 89 4.28 6.08 17.91
CA ARG A 89 3.01 5.39 17.83
C ARG A 89 1.84 6.34 18.03
N ALA A 90 1.94 7.28 18.98
CA ALA A 90 0.91 8.28 19.20
C ALA A 90 0.68 9.14 17.96
N ARG A 91 1.77 9.66 17.38
CA ARG A 91 1.70 10.48 16.16
C ARG A 91 1.11 9.69 14.99
N TRP A 92 1.54 8.43 14.79
CA TRP A 92 1.02 7.60 13.70
C TRP A 92 -0.48 7.32 13.87
N LEU A 93 -0.92 6.88 15.05
CA LEU A 93 -2.33 6.60 15.32
C LEU A 93 -3.21 7.85 15.19
N ASP A 94 -2.76 9.01 15.66
CA ASP A 94 -3.49 10.27 15.50
C ASP A 94 -3.78 10.57 14.03
N ARG A 95 -2.77 10.45 13.15
CA ARG A 95 -2.93 10.71 11.71
C ARG A 95 -3.80 9.68 11.00
N GLN A 96 -3.64 8.40 11.35
CA GLN A 96 -4.52 7.36 10.82
C GLN A 96 -5.98 7.58 11.22
N LEU A 97 -6.24 8.00 12.46
CA LEU A 97 -7.60 8.27 12.93
C LEU A 97 -8.20 9.52 12.31
N VAL A 98 -7.41 10.57 12.03
CA VAL A 98 -7.87 11.73 11.25
C VAL A 98 -8.29 11.30 9.84
N ALA A 99 -7.53 10.43 9.19
CA ALA A 99 -7.89 9.90 7.87
C ALA A 99 -9.19 9.07 7.92
N LEU A 100 -9.31 8.13 8.87
CA LEU A 100 -10.51 7.30 9.04
C LEU A 100 -11.75 8.14 9.38
N GLU A 101 -11.63 9.13 10.27
CA GLU A 101 -12.71 10.07 10.59
C GLU A 101 -13.16 10.83 9.33
N THR A 102 -12.20 11.32 8.53
CA THR A 102 -12.47 12.08 7.30
C THR A 102 -13.23 11.23 6.29
N LEU A 103 -12.79 10.01 6.04
CA LEU A 103 -13.45 9.08 5.13
C LEU A 103 -14.85 8.67 5.63
N ALA A 104 -15.01 8.43 6.93
CA ALA A 104 -16.31 8.11 7.53
C ALA A 104 -17.30 9.27 7.44
N ARG A 105 -16.85 10.52 7.64
CA ARG A 105 -17.66 11.73 7.41
C ARG A 105 -18.08 11.88 5.95
N GLY A 106 -17.16 11.62 5.01
CA GLY A 106 -17.46 11.60 3.58
C GLY A 106 -18.56 10.59 3.23
N GLN A 107 -18.48 9.37 3.78
CA GLN A 107 -19.54 8.36 3.64
C GLN A 107 -20.85 8.75 4.32
N ALA A 108 -20.82 9.64 5.32
CA ALA A 108 -22.01 10.24 5.93
C ALA A 108 -22.60 11.40 5.10
N GLY A 109 -21.99 11.76 3.97
CA GLY A 109 -22.43 12.84 3.08
C GLY A 109 -21.81 14.22 3.35
N GLU A 110 -20.77 14.30 4.20
CA GLU A 110 -20.00 15.54 4.36
C GLU A 110 -19.09 15.76 3.14
N GLU A 111 -19.14 16.95 2.54
CA GLU A 111 -18.26 17.32 1.43
C GLU A 111 -17.10 18.18 1.93
N LEU A 112 -15.88 17.83 1.53
CA LEU A 112 -14.67 18.61 1.80
C LEU A 112 -14.03 19.08 0.48
N PRO A 113 -13.38 20.26 0.46
CA PRO A 113 -12.52 20.63 -0.65
C PRO A 113 -11.42 19.56 -0.87
N TYR A 114 -11.16 19.19 -2.11
CA TYR A 114 -10.21 18.11 -2.44
C TYR A 114 -8.84 18.24 -1.76
N VAL A 115 -8.25 19.43 -1.73
CA VAL A 115 -6.95 19.67 -1.07
C VAL A 115 -7.02 19.43 0.44
N GLU A 116 -8.15 19.78 1.06
CA GLU A 116 -8.36 19.57 2.50
C GLU A 116 -8.57 18.07 2.80
N GLU A 117 -9.30 17.35 1.94
CA GLU A 117 -9.42 15.90 2.03
C GLU A 117 -8.05 15.22 1.92
N VAL A 118 -7.24 15.59 0.91
CA VAL A 118 -5.87 15.06 0.74
C VAL A 118 -5.02 15.37 1.96
N ARG A 119 -5.07 16.60 2.48
CA ARG A 119 -4.33 17.00 3.68
C ARG A 119 -4.69 16.15 4.90
N ARG A 120 -5.97 15.82 5.08
CA ARG A 120 -6.42 15.01 6.22
C ARG A 120 -6.09 13.53 6.04
N CYS A 121 -6.23 12.99 4.85
CA CYS A 121 -5.99 11.58 4.57
C CYS A 121 -4.50 11.22 4.47
N PHE A 122 -3.68 12.12 3.95
CA PHE A 122 -2.25 11.85 3.67
C PHE A 122 -1.29 12.66 4.55
N ASP A 123 -1.79 13.50 5.46
CA ASP A 123 -0.99 14.43 6.28
C ASP A 123 -0.05 15.33 5.45
N ALA A 124 -0.47 15.64 4.22
CA ALA A 124 0.31 16.42 3.25
C ALA A 124 -0.62 17.35 2.45
N ALA A 125 -0.24 18.63 2.33
CA ALA A 125 -0.94 19.59 1.50
C ALA A 125 -0.14 19.81 0.20
N PRO A 126 -0.49 19.11 -0.90
CA PRO A 126 0.22 19.31 -2.17
C PRO A 126 -0.12 20.68 -2.76
N GLU A 127 0.91 21.34 -3.29
CA GLU A 127 0.76 22.56 -4.06
C GLU A 127 1.14 22.31 -5.53
N PRO A 128 0.41 22.89 -6.50
CA PRO A 128 0.79 22.76 -7.90
C PRO A 128 2.13 23.46 -8.15
N LEU A 129 2.99 22.82 -8.94
CA LEU A 129 4.19 23.48 -9.46
C LEU A 129 3.81 24.65 -10.38
N PRO A 130 4.65 25.69 -10.49
CA PRO A 130 4.40 26.80 -11.40
C PRO A 130 4.40 26.32 -12.87
N PRO A 131 3.59 26.94 -13.76
CA PRO A 131 3.53 26.60 -15.19
C PRO A 131 4.90 26.49 -15.88
N GLU A 132 5.85 27.33 -15.46
CA GLU A 132 7.21 27.41 -15.98
C GLU A 132 7.99 26.11 -15.76
N ALA A 133 7.80 25.43 -14.62
CA ALA A 133 8.47 24.16 -14.33
C ALA A 133 8.07 23.07 -15.35
N TYR A 134 6.79 23.02 -15.75
CA TYR A 134 6.33 22.10 -16.79
C TYR A 134 6.86 22.47 -18.18
N ALA A 135 7.04 23.77 -18.45
CA ALA A 135 7.60 24.25 -19.71
C ALA A 135 9.09 23.90 -19.82
N GLU A 136 9.86 24.08 -18.75
CA GLU A 136 11.28 23.70 -18.66
C GLU A 136 11.46 22.20 -18.86
N ALA A 137 10.68 21.37 -18.15
CA ALA A 137 10.70 19.92 -18.31
C ALA A 137 10.38 19.49 -19.76
N ARG A 138 9.47 20.20 -20.44
CA ARG A 138 9.16 19.95 -21.86
C ARG A 138 10.34 20.29 -22.77
N VAL A 139 11.04 21.39 -22.53
CA VAL A 139 12.22 21.78 -23.30
C VAL A 139 13.34 20.76 -23.12
N GLU A 140 13.61 20.37 -21.87
CA GLU A 140 14.63 19.36 -21.55
C GLU A 140 14.32 18.03 -22.24
N LEU A 141 13.09 17.52 -22.10
CA LEU A 141 12.67 16.27 -22.74
C LEU A 141 12.74 16.36 -24.27
N ASN A 142 12.40 17.52 -24.84
CA ASN A 142 12.47 17.72 -26.29
C ASN A 142 13.91 17.70 -26.81
N GLY A 143 14.87 18.27 -26.06
CA GLY A 143 16.29 18.26 -26.40
C GLY A 143 16.98 16.91 -26.17
N ALA A 144 16.55 16.14 -25.18
CA ALA A 144 17.12 14.82 -24.87
C ALA A 144 16.74 13.73 -25.89
N LEU A 145 15.59 13.86 -26.53
CA LEU A 145 15.10 12.89 -27.52
C LEU A 145 15.58 13.23 -28.94
N PRO A 146 16.13 12.26 -29.69
CA PRO A 146 16.59 12.49 -31.06
C PRO A 146 15.44 12.77 -32.03
N GLY A 147 15.75 13.40 -33.16
CA GLY A 147 14.79 13.70 -34.24
C GLY A 147 14.05 15.03 -34.04
N ALA A 148 13.03 15.27 -34.85
CA ALA A 148 12.17 16.46 -34.79
C ALA A 148 10.70 16.05 -34.97
N GLY A 149 9.75 16.95 -34.67
CA GLY A 149 8.32 16.68 -34.78
C GLY A 149 7.64 16.57 -33.42
N ASP A 150 6.53 15.82 -33.37
CA ASP A 150 5.71 15.70 -32.16
C ASP A 150 6.46 15.00 -31.02
N LEU A 151 6.57 15.67 -29.86
CA LEU A 151 7.31 15.17 -28.70
C LEU A 151 6.73 13.85 -28.16
N ARG A 152 5.40 13.72 -28.15
CA ARG A 152 4.72 12.54 -27.60
C ARG A 152 5.00 11.31 -28.46
N ALA A 153 4.91 11.44 -29.79
CA ALA A 153 5.24 10.37 -30.72
C ALA A 153 6.70 9.92 -30.57
N ARG A 154 7.66 10.86 -30.56
CA ARG A 154 9.08 10.54 -30.36
C ARG A 154 9.34 9.84 -29.02
N LEU A 155 8.66 10.27 -27.95
CA LEU A 155 8.79 9.64 -26.64
C LEU A 155 8.25 8.21 -26.65
N ALA A 156 7.08 7.98 -27.25
CA ALA A 156 6.49 6.64 -27.37
C ALA A 156 7.40 5.71 -28.18
N GLU A 157 7.86 6.15 -29.35
CA GLU A 157 8.79 5.39 -30.20
C GLU A 157 10.09 5.08 -29.46
N TRP A 158 10.66 6.04 -28.74
CA TRP A 158 11.85 5.83 -27.93
C TRP A 158 11.61 4.78 -26.84
N ALA A 159 10.49 4.88 -26.12
CA ALA A 159 10.14 3.98 -25.04
C ALA A 159 9.88 2.55 -25.53
N ASP A 160 9.28 2.38 -26.71
CA ASP A 160 8.97 1.09 -27.32
C ASP A 160 10.22 0.28 -27.69
N ARG A 161 11.37 0.95 -27.90
CA ARG A 161 12.66 0.28 -28.12
C ARG A 161 13.13 -0.53 -26.91
N PHE A 162 12.57 -0.25 -25.73
CA PHE A 162 12.90 -0.92 -24.47
C PHE A 162 11.83 -1.91 -24.04
N THR A 163 10.81 -2.17 -24.87
CA THR A 163 9.79 -3.17 -24.58
C THR A 163 10.43 -4.54 -24.46
N VAL A 164 10.15 -5.19 -23.33
CA VAL A 164 10.63 -6.52 -23.00
C VAL A 164 9.60 -7.55 -23.47
N PRO A 165 9.98 -8.53 -24.31
CA PRO A 165 9.10 -9.65 -24.63
C PRO A 165 8.71 -10.40 -23.35
N VAL A 166 7.43 -10.75 -23.21
CA VAL A 166 6.88 -11.37 -21.99
C VAL A 166 7.64 -12.65 -21.60
N GLU A 167 8.06 -13.42 -22.59
CA GLU A 167 8.79 -14.68 -22.44
C GLU A 167 10.17 -14.50 -21.81
N ARG A 168 10.72 -13.28 -21.87
CA ARG A 168 12.01 -12.93 -21.26
C ARG A 168 11.88 -12.40 -19.83
N LEU A 169 10.67 -12.10 -19.37
CA LEU A 169 10.44 -11.56 -18.03
C LEU A 169 10.96 -12.49 -16.92
N PRO A 170 10.72 -13.82 -16.95
CA PRO A 170 11.23 -14.70 -15.90
C PRO A 170 12.75 -14.64 -15.76
N ASP A 171 13.49 -14.74 -16.87
CA ASP A 171 14.96 -14.67 -16.86
C ASP A 171 15.47 -13.32 -16.35
N LEU A 172 14.80 -12.23 -16.71
CA LEU A 172 15.16 -10.88 -16.26
C LEU A 172 14.86 -10.69 -14.77
N VAL A 173 13.73 -11.20 -14.28
CA VAL A 173 13.37 -11.19 -12.86
C VAL A 173 14.41 -11.98 -12.05
N ASP A 174 14.74 -13.20 -12.47
CA ASP A 174 15.75 -14.04 -11.81
C ASP A 174 17.12 -13.36 -11.77
N TRP A 175 17.42 -12.55 -12.78
CA TRP A 175 18.66 -11.77 -12.82
C TRP A 175 18.61 -10.48 -11.97
N LEU A 176 17.49 -9.75 -11.99
CA LEU A 176 17.34 -8.46 -11.30
C LEU A 176 17.14 -8.62 -9.80
N LEU A 177 16.27 -9.53 -9.39
CA LEU A 177 15.80 -9.63 -8.00
C LEU A 177 16.94 -9.85 -6.98
N PRO A 178 17.94 -10.73 -7.22
CA PRO A 178 19.06 -10.87 -6.28
C PRO A 178 19.90 -9.59 -6.14
N ARG A 179 19.98 -8.77 -7.20
CA ARG A 179 20.73 -7.50 -7.19
C ARG A 179 19.98 -6.43 -6.42
N ILE A 180 18.66 -6.32 -6.65
CA ILE A 180 17.76 -5.43 -5.91
C ILE A 180 17.83 -5.78 -4.41
N ARG A 181 17.63 -7.06 -4.06
CA ARG A 181 17.73 -7.56 -2.68
C ARG A 181 19.10 -7.26 -2.06
N LYS A 182 20.20 -7.55 -2.77
CA LYS A 182 21.55 -7.26 -2.26
C LYS A 182 21.74 -5.77 -1.95
N SER A 183 21.24 -4.90 -2.81
CA SER A 183 21.28 -3.44 -2.60
C SER A 183 20.47 -3.04 -1.37
N ALA A 184 19.24 -3.57 -1.23
CA ALA A 184 18.38 -3.29 -0.08
C ALA A 184 18.98 -3.78 1.24
N VAL A 185 19.50 -5.02 1.29
CA VAL A 185 20.19 -5.58 2.47
C VAL A 185 21.34 -4.70 2.91
N ALA A 186 22.16 -4.23 1.96
CA ALA A 186 23.32 -3.40 2.29
C ALA A 186 22.95 -2.02 2.85
N ARG A 187 21.77 -1.49 2.50
CA ARG A 187 21.37 -0.12 2.82
C ARG A 187 20.36 0.00 3.96
N PHE A 188 19.45 -0.95 4.07
CA PHE A 188 18.33 -0.94 5.02
C PHE A 188 18.31 -2.16 5.94
N GLY A 189 19.05 -3.23 5.59
CA GLY A 189 18.83 -4.56 6.17
C GLY A 189 17.56 -5.21 5.63
N VAL A 190 17.47 -6.54 5.75
CA VAL A 190 16.26 -7.31 5.45
C VAL A 190 16.16 -8.42 6.50
N PRO A 191 14.96 -8.71 7.06
CA PRO A 191 14.80 -9.80 8.04
C PRO A 191 15.23 -11.17 7.49
N ASP A 192 15.86 -11.97 8.36
CA ASP A 192 16.19 -13.35 8.03
C ASP A 192 14.93 -14.21 7.85
N GLY A 193 14.98 -15.16 6.90
CA GLY A 193 13.90 -16.11 6.67
C GLY A 193 12.74 -15.59 5.80
N GLU A 194 12.89 -14.41 5.20
CA GLU A 194 11.95 -13.91 4.21
C GLU A 194 11.83 -14.81 2.98
N ARG A 195 10.64 -14.79 2.36
CA ARG A 195 10.33 -15.56 1.15
C ARG A 195 9.55 -14.68 0.19
N LEU A 196 10.06 -14.58 -1.03
CA LEU A 196 9.39 -13.88 -2.10
C LEU A 196 9.19 -14.82 -3.29
N ARG A 197 8.00 -14.79 -3.89
CA ARG A 197 7.71 -15.45 -5.17
C ARG A 197 7.19 -14.43 -6.15
N ILE A 198 7.56 -14.57 -7.42
CA ILE A 198 7.09 -13.69 -8.48
C ILE A 198 6.24 -14.50 -9.45
N GLY A 199 5.05 -13.99 -9.77
CA GLY A 199 4.11 -14.52 -10.75
C GLY A 199 3.93 -13.55 -11.92
N LEU A 200 3.51 -14.09 -13.06
CA LEU A 200 3.01 -13.30 -14.18
C LEU A 200 1.49 -13.49 -14.25
N VAL A 201 0.75 -12.40 -14.40
CA VAL A 201 -0.72 -12.40 -14.43
C VAL A 201 -1.26 -11.50 -15.54
N THR A 202 -2.56 -11.64 -15.83
CA THR A 202 -3.31 -10.84 -16.79
C THR A 202 -4.68 -10.47 -16.20
N GLY A 203 -5.38 -9.55 -16.86
CA GLY A 203 -6.69 -9.06 -16.47
C GLY A 203 -6.67 -8.18 -15.22
N GLN A 204 -5.57 -7.45 -14.99
CA GLN A 204 -5.39 -6.64 -13.78
C GLN A 204 -5.36 -5.13 -14.11
N PRO A 205 -5.83 -4.26 -13.20
CA PRO A 205 -5.81 -2.80 -13.41
C PRO A 205 -4.47 -2.14 -13.06
N TRP A 206 -3.51 -2.90 -12.52
CA TRP A 206 -2.20 -2.45 -12.06
C TRP A 206 -1.07 -3.12 -12.86
N SER A 207 0.16 -2.60 -12.80
CA SER A 207 1.32 -3.12 -13.53
C SER A 207 2.10 -4.18 -12.74
N GLY A 208 2.20 -4.02 -11.43
CA GLY A 208 2.69 -5.00 -10.48
C GLY A 208 1.95 -4.84 -9.16
N TYR A 209 1.96 -5.88 -8.33
CA TYR A 209 1.35 -5.81 -7.02
C TYR A 209 1.96 -6.83 -6.05
N ASN A 210 2.32 -6.37 -4.85
CA ASN A 210 2.77 -7.20 -3.74
C ASN A 210 1.62 -7.61 -2.83
N TRP A 211 1.35 -8.92 -2.81
CA TRP A 211 0.55 -9.58 -1.80
C TRP A 211 1.45 -10.00 -0.63
N TYR A 212 1.33 -9.33 0.51
CA TYR A 212 1.98 -9.82 1.72
C TYR A 212 1.17 -10.99 2.28
N ASP A 213 1.75 -12.19 2.32
CA ASP A 213 1.09 -13.39 2.86
C ASP A 213 1.27 -13.52 4.40
N GLY A 214 1.91 -12.53 5.03
CA GLY A 214 2.30 -12.59 6.43
C GLY A 214 3.60 -13.35 6.69
N ASN A 215 4.16 -13.20 7.89
CA ASN A 215 5.34 -13.94 8.36
C ASN A 215 6.51 -13.89 7.35
N LEU A 216 6.88 -12.66 6.95
CA LEU A 216 7.99 -12.38 6.03
C LEU A 216 7.82 -13.08 4.66
N SER A 217 6.59 -13.41 4.26
CA SER A 217 6.32 -14.03 2.96
C SER A 217 5.49 -13.10 2.09
N SER A 218 5.88 -12.96 0.83
CA SER A 218 5.15 -12.18 -0.17
C SER A 218 5.06 -12.92 -1.50
N ARG A 219 3.98 -12.65 -2.23
CA ARG A 219 3.85 -12.94 -3.65
C ARG A 219 3.76 -11.61 -4.39
N VAL A 220 4.63 -11.40 -5.38
CA VAL A 220 4.52 -10.28 -6.30
C VAL A 220 4.02 -10.77 -7.64
N ASP A 221 2.94 -10.19 -8.11
CA ASP A 221 2.41 -10.50 -9.43
C ASP A 221 2.76 -9.35 -10.39
N LEU A 222 3.28 -9.67 -11.57
CA LEU A 222 3.53 -8.70 -12.64
C LEU A 222 2.46 -8.87 -13.72
N ASN A 223 1.78 -7.77 -14.05
CA ASN A 223 0.74 -7.77 -15.05
C ASN A 223 1.32 -7.63 -16.46
N THR A 224 1.00 -8.57 -17.34
CA THR A 224 1.47 -8.60 -18.73
C THR A 224 0.47 -8.05 -19.74
N ASP A 225 -0.63 -7.44 -19.30
CA ASP A 225 -1.63 -6.82 -20.19
C ASP A 225 -1.09 -5.57 -20.92
N LEU A 226 -0.10 -4.89 -20.33
CA LEU A 226 0.54 -3.71 -20.90
C LEU A 226 2.01 -3.99 -21.26
N PRO A 227 2.58 -3.31 -22.27
CA PRO A 227 3.99 -3.42 -22.58
C PRO A 227 4.87 -3.06 -21.38
N ILE A 228 5.70 -4.01 -20.95
CA ILE A 228 6.68 -3.79 -19.88
C ILE A 228 7.99 -3.33 -20.51
N ARG A 229 8.48 -2.16 -20.12
CA ARG A 229 9.76 -1.62 -20.59
C ARG A 229 10.87 -1.96 -19.58
N ALA A 230 12.10 -2.10 -20.05
CA ALA A 230 13.22 -2.50 -19.19
C ALA A 230 13.44 -1.56 -17.98
N GLY A 231 13.27 -0.24 -18.17
CA GLY A 231 13.36 0.73 -17.06
C GLY A 231 12.21 0.58 -16.07
N ASP A 232 10.98 0.45 -16.59
CA ASP A 232 9.77 0.28 -15.78
C ASP A 232 9.83 -1.03 -14.98
N LEU A 233 10.33 -2.13 -15.56
CA LEU A 233 10.52 -3.40 -14.85
C LEU A 233 11.43 -3.25 -13.63
N ILE A 234 12.54 -2.50 -13.74
CA ILE A 234 13.44 -2.25 -12.62
C ILE A 234 12.72 -1.44 -11.54
N ALA A 235 11.98 -0.40 -11.93
CA ALA A 235 11.23 0.43 -11.00
C ALA A 235 10.13 -0.36 -10.29
N THR A 236 9.30 -1.11 -11.03
CA THR A 236 8.25 -1.97 -10.50
C THR A 236 8.81 -3.03 -9.58
N LEU A 237 9.84 -3.78 -9.97
CA LEU A 237 10.42 -4.78 -9.08
C LEU A 237 10.99 -4.16 -7.80
N THR A 238 11.61 -2.99 -7.88
CA THR A 238 12.13 -2.30 -6.68
C THR A 238 10.98 -1.82 -5.77
N HIS A 239 9.88 -1.33 -6.36
CA HIS A 239 8.70 -0.88 -5.64
C HIS A 239 7.90 -2.02 -5.00
N GLU A 240 7.77 -3.14 -5.70
CA GLU A 240 6.96 -4.28 -5.23
C GLU A 240 7.74 -5.27 -4.36
N THR A 241 9.08 -5.22 -4.33
CA THR A 241 9.90 -6.24 -3.64
C THR A 241 10.78 -5.67 -2.53
N TYR A 242 11.85 -4.97 -2.89
CA TYR A 242 12.79 -4.38 -1.94
C TYR A 242 13.31 -3.05 -2.51
N PRO A 243 13.37 -1.98 -1.71
CA PRO A 243 12.93 -1.88 -0.32
C PRO A 243 11.45 -1.46 -0.17
N GLY A 244 10.67 -1.45 -1.25
CA GLY A 244 9.25 -1.08 -1.19
C GLY A 244 8.44 -2.05 -0.34
#